data_AF-A0A9P4VKM2-F1
#
_entry.id   AF-A0A9P4VKM2-F1
#
_cell.length_a   1.000
_cell.length_b   1.000
_cell.length_c   1.000
_cell.angle_alpha   90.00
_cell.angle_beta   90.00
_cell.angle_gamma   90.00
#
_symmetry.space_group_name_H-M   'P 1'
#
loop_
_entity.id
_entity.type
_entity.pdbx_description
1 polymer ?
#
loop_
_entity_poly.entity_id
_entity_poly.type
_entity_poly.pdbx_seq_one_letter_code
_entity_poly.pdbx_strand_id
1 'polypeptide(L)'
;MASVISANVCYKLVFFVPSASLNTCKTAMIAAGAGRFPGPGSYTECCWTTTGTGQFRPGDAAKPHIGALGQLEQVEEVRVETLCVGEEVAREAVNALKKAHPYEESAYEMYKLEDF
;
A
#
# COMPACT_ATOMS: atom_id res chain seq x y z
N MET A 1 -33.61 -18.42 -8.42
CA MET A 1 -32.18 -18.54 -8.76
C MET A 1 -31.45 -17.40 -8.07
N ALA A 2 -31.10 -17.57 -6.79
CA ALA A 2 -30.22 -16.62 -6.11
C ALA A 2 -28.85 -16.77 -6.78
N SER A 3 -28.42 -15.74 -7.49
CA SER A 3 -27.06 -15.66 -8.03
C SER A 3 -26.12 -15.88 -6.86
N VAL A 4 -25.32 -16.94 -6.92
CA VAL A 4 -24.22 -17.16 -5.98
C VAL A 4 -23.16 -16.14 -6.38
N ILE A 5 -23.37 -14.88 -5.98
CA ILE A 5 -22.32 -13.88 -6.04
C ILE A 5 -21.32 -14.37 -5.00
N SER A 6 -20.22 -14.95 -5.48
CA SER A 6 -19.05 -15.13 -4.62
C SER A 6 -18.81 -13.79 -3.95
N ALA A 7 -18.87 -13.73 -2.62
CA ALA A 7 -18.38 -12.58 -1.89
C ALA A 7 -16.97 -12.31 -2.43
N ASN A 8 -16.77 -11.17 -3.09
CA ASN A 8 -15.46 -10.86 -3.63
C ASN A 8 -14.55 -10.72 -2.42
N VAL A 9 -13.57 -11.62 -2.30
CA VAL A 9 -12.62 -11.57 -1.20
C VAL A 9 -11.93 -10.22 -1.24
N CYS A 10 -12.18 -9.40 -0.23
CA CYS A 10 -11.60 -8.07 -0.12
C CYS A 10 -10.35 -8.11 0.74
N TYR A 11 -9.40 -7.26 0.39
CA TYR A 11 -8.20 -7.04 1.17
C TYR A 11 -8.00 -5.56 1.43
N LYS A 12 -7.32 -5.24 2.53
CA LYS A 12 -6.83 -3.90 2.81
C LYS A 12 -5.31 -3.90 2.74
N LEU A 13 -4.79 -3.13 1.79
CA LEU A 13 -3.37 -2.84 1.67
C LEU A 13 -3.06 -1.62 2.55
N VAL A 14 -2.09 -1.79 3.44
CA VAL A 14 -1.48 -0.69 4.21
C VAL A 14 -0.02 -0.61 3.85
N PHE A 15 0.51 0.58 3.59
CA PHE A 15 1.94 0.78 3.37
C PHE A 15 2.41 2.13 3.92
N PHE A 16 3.73 2.28 4.03
CA PHE A 16 4.38 3.45 4.61
C PHE A 16 5.37 4.00 3.58
N VAL A 17 5.34 5.31 3.35
CA VAL A 17 6.15 5.94 2.30
C VAL A 17 6.56 7.35 2.71
N PRO A 18 7.76 7.84 2.37
CA PRO A 18 8.10 9.25 2.51
C PRO A 18 7.12 10.16 1.79
N SER A 19 6.80 11.31 2.40
CA SER A 19 5.86 12.31 1.84
C SER A 19 6.18 12.69 0.38
N ALA A 20 7.48 12.75 0.01
CA ALA A 20 7.92 13.07 -1.35
C ALA A 20 7.56 12.01 -2.41
N SER A 21 7.39 10.74 -2.02
CA SER A 21 7.07 9.62 -2.93
C SER A 21 5.62 9.16 -2.83
N LEU A 22 4.81 9.81 -1.98
CA LEU A 22 3.41 9.47 -1.72
C LEU A 22 2.57 9.36 -2.99
N ASN A 23 2.58 10.41 -3.81
CA ASN A 23 1.73 10.47 -5.00
C ASN A 23 2.14 9.44 -6.06
N THR A 24 3.44 9.20 -6.22
CA THR A 24 3.98 8.18 -7.14
C THR A 24 3.49 6.79 -6.74
N CYS A 25 3.58 6.43 -5.46
CA CYS A 25 3.11 5.13 -4.96
C CYS A 25 1.59 4.99 -5.08
N LYS A 26 0.83 6.05 -4.71
CA LYS A 26 -0.63 6.05 -4.84
C LYS A 26 -1.07 5.84 -6.28
N THR A 27 -0.46 6.55 -7.23
CA THR A 27 -0.80 6.43 -8.64
C THR A 27 -0.54 5.02 -9.16
N ALA A 28 0.57 4.40 -8.78
CA ALA A 28 0.94 3.05 -9.21
C ALA A 28 -0.07 1.99 -8.74
N MET A 29 -0.44 2.00 -7.46
CA MET A 29 -1.42 1.02 -6.93
C MET A 29 -2.83 1.25 -7.46
N ILE A 30 -3.23 2.51 -7.68
CA ILE A 30 -4.52 2.86 -8.27
C ILE A 30 -4.62 2.36 -9.71
N ALA A 31 -3.55 2.52 -10.49
CA ALA A 31 -3.46 1.98 -11.85
C ALA A 31 -3.59 0.45 -11.86
N ALA A 32 -3.10 -0.23 -10.82
CA ALA A 32 -3.25 -1.67 -10.59
C ALA A 32 -4.63 -2.06 -10.01
N GLY A 33 -5.57 -1.12 -9.86
CA GLY A 33 -6.95 -1.40 -9.46
C GLY A 33 -7.26 -1.26 -7.97
N ALA A 34 -6.27 -0.92 -7.13
CA ALA A 34 -6.52 -0.61 -5.72
C ALA A 34 -7.37 0.68 -5.57
N GLY A 35 -8.13 0.77 -4.49
CA GLY A 35 -8.96 1.93 -4.18
C GLY A 35 -10.25 2.03 -5.00
N ARG A 36 -10.67 0.94 -5.66
CA ARG A 36 -11.96 0.83 -6.35
C ARG A 36 -12.97 0.16 -5.44
N PHE A 37 -14.02 0.87 -5.05
CA PHE A 37 -15.09 0.30 -4.24
C PHE A 37 -16.13 -0.38 -5.13
N PRO A 38 -16.55 -1.61 -4.79
CA PRO A 38 -17.63 -2.27 -5.50
C PRO A 38 -18.95 -1.57 -5.17
N GLY A 39 -19.83 -1.42 -6.18
CA GLY A 39 -21.18 -0.90 -5.97
C GLY A 39 -21.57 0.21 -6.95
N PRO A 40 -22.83 0.69 -6.88
CA PRO A 40 -23.41 1.61 -7.86
C PRO A 40 -22.71 2.99 -7.88
N GLY A 41 -22.06 3.37 -6.77
CA GLY A 41 -21.37 4.66 -6.65
C GLY A 41 -20.09 4.78 -7.48
N SER A 42 -19.52 3.67 -7.96
CA SER A 42 -18.32 3.65 -8.81
C SER A 42 -17.15 4.49 -8.27
N TYR A 43 -16.96 4.51 -6.94
CA TYR A 43 -15.88 5.28 -6.33
C TYR A 43 -14.51 4.67 -6.68
N THR A 44 -13.61 5.52 -7.17
CA THR A 44 -12.24 5.16 -7.53
C THR A 44 -11.25 6.01 -6.73
N GLU A 45 -9.99 5.57 -6.71
CA GLU A 45 -8.88 6.30 -6.07
C GLU A 45 -9.05 6.47 -4.55
N CYS A 46 -9.88 5.62 -3.93
CA CYS A 46 -10.15 5.67 -2.50
C CYS A 46 -8.93 5.21 -1.71
N CYS A 47 -8.43 6.08 -0.85
CA CYS A 47 -7.42 5.75 0.14
C CYS A 47 -7.59 6.67 1.35
N TRP A 48 -7.08 6.21 2.49
CA TRP A 48 -6.91 7.02 3.68
C TRP A 48 -5.42 7.20 3.96
N THR A 49 -5.03 8.36 4.46
CA THR A 49 -3.62 8.68 4.74
C THR A 49 -3.45 9.34 6.10
N THR A 50 -2.39 9.00 6.82
CA THR A 50 -1.94 9.72 8.01
C THR A 50 -0.43 9.86 8.03
N THR A 51 0.04 11.00 8.53
CA THR A 51 1.46 11.27 8.72
C THR A 51 1.92 10.74 10.09
N GLY A 52 3.10 10.13 10.13
CA GLY A 52 3.73 9.66 11.35
C GLY A 52 5.26 9.62 11.22
N THR A 53 5.92 9.04 12.20
CA THR A 53 7.37 8.86 12.21
C THR A 53 7.72 7.40 11.95
N GLY A 54 8.39 7.15 10.82
CA GLY A 54 9.08 5.89 10.56
C GLY A 54 10.42 5.84 11.27
N GLN A 55 10.85 4.66 11.71
CA GLN A 55 12.15 4.47 12.34
C GLN A 55 12.81 3.19 11.83
N PHE A 56 14.06 3.30 11.39
CA PHE A 56 14.85 2.15 10.93
C PHE A 56 16.34 2.38 11.18
N ARG A 57 17.13 1.30 11.13
CA ARG A 57 18.59 1.35 11.17
C ARG A 57 19.12 0.51 10.01
N PRO A 58 19.67 1.11 8.94
CA PRO A 58 20.20 0.35 7.82
C PRO A 58 21.37 -0.53 8.28
N GLY A 59 21.31 -1.83 7.98
CA GLY A 59 22.41 -2.77 8.23
C GLY A 59 23.53 -2.63 7.20
N ASP A 60 24.66 -3.30 7.41
CA ASP A 60 25.89 -3.10 6.63
C ASP A 60 25.76 -3.41 5.12
N ALA A 61 24.80 -4.25 4.74
CA ALA A 61 24.53 -4.62 3.35
C ALA A 61 23.42 -3.76 2.68
N ALA A 62 22.77 -2.87 3.44
CA ALA A 62 21.67 -2.07 2.94
C ALA A 62 22.14 -1.01 1.93
N LYS A 63 21.26 -0.65 0.99
CA LYS A 63 21.43 0.51 0.12
C LYS A 63 20.31 1.51 0.41
N PRO A 64 20.37 2.19 1.58
CA PRO A 64 19.27 3.03 2.01
C PRO A 64 19.07 4.18 1.02
N HIS A 65 17.80 4.40 0.64
CA HIS A 65 17.43 5.62 -0.10
C HIS A 65 17.56 6.86 0.80
N ILE A 66 17.32 6.70 2.11
CA ILE A 66 17.41 7.74 3.12
C ILE A 66 18.24 7.22 4.29
N GLY A 67 19.16 8.05 4.78
CA GLY A 67 19.97 7.76 5.96
C GLY A 67 21.31 7.08 5.68
N ALA A 68 22.00 6.70 6.75
CA ALA A 68 23.34 6.13 6.70
C ALA A 68 23.43 4.75 7.37
N LEU A 69 24.38 3.92 6.92
CA LEU A 69 24.62 2.58 7.48
C LEU A 69 24.95 2.66 8.97
N GLY A 70 24.34 1.77 9.75
CA GLY A 70 24.52 1.66 11.20
C GLY A 70 23.87 2.77 12.02
N GLN A 71 23.34 3.83 11.41
CA GLN A 71 22.73 4.95 12.11
C GLN A 71 21.22 4.74 12.28
N LEU A 72 20.70 5.16 13.44
CA LEU A 72 19.26 5.16 13.67
C LEU A 72 18.67 6.35 12.92
N GLU A 73 17.76 6.07 12.01
CA GLU A 73 17.04 7.06 11.23
C GLU A 73 15.63 7.20 11.76
N GLN A 74 15.15 8.44 11.83
CA GLN A 74 13.75 8.76 12.06
C GLN A 74 13.31 9.73 10.98
N VAL A 75 12.25 9.36 10.26
CA VAL A 75 11.79 10.11 9.09
C VAL A 75 10.28 10.30 9.16
N GLU A 76 9.80 11.42 8.64
CA GLU A 76 8.36 11.59 8.42
C GLU A 76 7.91 10.66 7.28
N GLU A 77 6.93 9.81 7.57
CA GLU A 77 6.31 8.93 6.60
C GLU A 77 4.80 9.10 6.61
N VAL A 78 4.17 8.71 5.51
CA VAL A 78 2.74 8.65 5.37
C VAL A 78 2.32 7.18 5.35
N ARG A 79 1.52 6.78 6.34
CA ARG A 79 0.77 5.53 6.31
C ARG A 79 -0.42 5.72 5.37
N VAL A 80 -0.53 4.84 4.39
CA VAL A 80 -1.59 4.86 3.38
C VAL A 80 -2.35 3.54 3.44
N GLU A 81 -3.67 3.62 3.38
CA GLU A 81 -4.54 2.45 3.48
C GLU A 81 -5.57 2.46 2.35
N THR A 82 -5.73 1.34 1.64
CA THR A 82 -6.66 1.25 0.50
C THR A 82 -7.24 -0.15 0.33
N LEU A 83 -8.43 -0.22 -0.26
CA LEU A 83 -9.15 -1.47 -0.54
C LEU A 83 -8.61 -2.12 -1.82
N CYS A 84 -8.48 -3.44 -1.82
CA CYS A 84 -8.23 -4.27 -2.99
C CYS A 84 -9.36 -5.31 -3.09
N VAL A 85 -10.11 -5.30 -4.19
CA VAL A 85 -11.21 -6.26 -4.41
C VAL A 85 -10.66 -7.44 -5.21
N GLY A 86 -10.55 -8.60 -4.58
CA GLY A 86 -9.96 -9.80 -5.15
C GLY A 86 -8.46 -9.96 -4.87
N GLU A 87 -8.01 -11.20 -4.84
CA GLU A 87 -6.60 -11.55 -4.57
C GLU A 87 -5.66 -11.11 -5.69
N GLU A 88 -6.12 -11.17 -6.95
CA GLU A 88 -5.35 -10.72 -8.11
C GLU A 88 -5.01 -9.23 -8.00
N VAL A 89 -6.00 -8.37 -7.78
CA VAL A 89 -5.80 -6.93 -7.56
C VAL A 89 -4.88 -6.67 -6.36
N ALA A 90 -5.03 -7.43 -5.27
CA ALA A 90 -4.15 -7.29 -4.10
C ALA A 90 -2.68 -7.59 -4.44
N ARG A 91 -2.42 -8.66 -5.21
CA ARG A 91 -1.07 -9.03 -5.66
C ARG A 91 -0.49 -8.00 -6.65
N GLU A 92 -1.29 -7.54 -7.59
CA GLU A 92 -0.89 -6.53 -8.56
C GLU A 92 -0.59 -5.18 -7.89
N ALA A 93 -1.41 -4.76 -6.93
CA ALA A 93 -1.19 -3.54 -6.16
C ALA A 93 0.11 -3.58 -5.37
N VAL A 94 0.42 -4.70 -4.70
CA VAL A 94 1.71 -4.87 -3.99
C VAL A 94 2.89 -4.85 -4.96
N ASN A 95 2.78 -5.49 -6.12
CA ASN A 95 3.84 -5.48 -7.12
C ASN A 95 4.06 -4.07 -7.70
N ALA A 96 2.98 -3.33 -7.95
CA ALA A 96 3.05 -1.93 -8.41
C ALA A 96 3.67 -1.03 -7.34
N LEU A 97 3.26 -1.19 -6.07
CA LEU A 97 3.86 -0.49 -4.94
C LEU A 97 5.36 -0.73 -4.88
N LYS A 98 5.82 -1.99 -4.84
CA LYS A 98 7.25 -2.34 -4.75
C LYS A 98 8.10 -1.75 -5.87
N LYS A 99 7.55 -1.63 -7.09
CA LYS A 99 8.24 -1.02 -8.23
C LYS A 99 8.32 0.50 -8.14
N ALA A 100 7.29 1.14 -7.58
CA ALA A 100 7.19 2.59 -7.48
C ALA A 100 7.83 3.15 -6.20
N HIS A 101 7.98 2.32 -5.17
CA HIS A 101 8.49 2.72 -3.88
C HIS A 101 9.98 3.10 -3.93
N PRO A 102 10.41 4.17 -3.24
CA PRO A 102 11.81 4.60 -3.26
C PRO A 102 12.75 3.64 -2.50
N TYR A 103 12.22 2.89 -1.54
CA TYR A 103 13.01 1.96 -0.72
C TYR A 103 13.15 0.60 -1.41
N GLU A 104 14.36 0.03 -1.30
CA GLU A 104 14.68 -1.32 -1.80
C GLU A 104 13.71 -2.37 -1.22
N GLU A 105 13.42 -2.27 0.07
CA GLU A 105 12.41 -3.09 0.75
C GLU A 105 11.28 -2.19 1.23
N SER A 106 10.11 -2.30 0.59
CA SER A 106 8.91 -1.56 1.00
C SER A 106 8.18 -2.31 2.11
N ALA A 107 7.94 -1.64 3.25
CA ALA A 107 7.09 -2.16 4.30
C ALA A 107 5.61 -2.03 3.92
N TYR A 108 4.87 -3.13 4.02
CA TYR A 108 3.42 -3.14 3.80
C TYR A 108 2.75 -4.26 4.61
N GLU A 109 1.45 -4.10 4.85
CA GLU A 109 0.58 -5.07 5.50
C GLU A 109 -0.58 -5.39 4.56
N MET A 110 -1.05 -6.63 4.60
CA MET A 110 -2.22 -7.07 3.84
C MET A 110 -3.19 -7.77 4.77
N TYR A 111 -4.39 -7.20 4.92
CA TYR A 111 -5.45 -7.76 5.76
C TYR A 111 -6.56 -8.30 4.88
N LYS A 112 -6.92 -9.57 5.04
CA LYS A 112 -8.17 -10.09 4.48
C LYS A 112 -9.34 -9.49 5.26
N LEU A 113 -10.36 -9.01 4.55
CA LEU A 113 -11.55 -8.41 5.14
C LEU A 113 -12.70 -9.43 5.13
N GLU A 114 -13.42 -9.52 6.24
CA GLU A 114 -14.68 -10.25 6.34
C GLU A 114 -15.84 -9.34 5.90
N ASP A 115 -16.89 -9.95 5.34
CA ASP A 115 -18.09 -9.29 4.81
C ASP A 115 -19.29 -9.71 5.67
N PHE A 116 -19.68 -8.88 6.65
CA PHE A 116 -20.76 -9.15 7.62
C PHE A 116 -21.69 -7.94 7.80
#